data_AF-D1JG45-F1
#
_entry.id   AF-D1JG45-F1
#
_cell.length_a   1.000
_cell.length_b   1.000
_cell.length_c   1.000
_cell.angle_alpha   90.00
_cell.angle_beta   90.00
_cell.angle_gamma   90.00
#
_symmetry.space_group_name_H-M   'P 1'
#
loop_
_entity.id
_entity.type
_entity.pdbx_description
1 polymer ?
#
loop_
_entity_poly.entity_id
_entity_poly.type
_entity_poly.pdbx_seq_one_letter_code
_entity_poly.pdbx_strand_id
1 'polypeptide(L)'
;MKTNTKKYGMMALLGVLIVGIILISGCVQDLEENATVQPTEEHAPAPIIDKGLVADYSFDGDTKDRSENENHATNHGATFVSGIKGKALNFDGVDFVSAPVNINPDVMPQMTMAVWVKPDDGSPIRQVISHDDGGYGRSLGIDRRGGGTGWSAFCGSGSVLGYCPVEVGKWTFIAAVYDQDAGTVKLYVNGAIYKKEGTLGAGQERLCIGANPSFREYFSGVIDEVKIYNRALSADELKSLYETGSARPITTPTSTSTSTPTTEQPTEEPAGEPSVVPSDWCPEGTVNPIEKSKITGIEKHTINAKTVNLCCKEMSLDGEMVMKTCSSKDAMYVVTFMYDGTGKMYKSKEIYPEGDKVCSRLFNRDGTVIMERCVKME
;
A
#
# COMPACT_ATOMS: atom_id res chain seq x y z
N MET A 1 -47.77 -45.12 -14.60
CA MET A 1 -48.98 -44.55 -15.21
C MET A 1 -48.92 -43.03 -15.10
N LYS A 2 -49.02 -42.33 -16.25
CA LYS A 2 -49.62 -41.00 -16.49
C LYS A 2 -49.18 -39.83 -15.59
N THR A 3 -48.27 -38.97 -16.05
CA THR A 3 -48.50 -37.68 -16.78
C THR A 3 -49.09 -36.55 -15.93
N ASN A 4 -48.39 -35.42 -15.76
CA ASN A 4 -48.69 -34.22 -16.56
C ASN A 4 -47.79 -33.02 -16.24
N THR A 5 -47.27 -32.44 -17.32
CA THR A 5 -46.70 -31.10 -17.46
C THR A 5 -47.82 -30.08 -17.76
N LYS A 6 -47.72 -28.86 -17.21
CA LYS A 6 -48.16 -27.54 -17.77
C LYS A 6 -47.84 -26.45 -16.74
N LYS A 7 -46.86 -25.55 -16.94
CA LYS A 7 -46.76 -24.34 -17.81
C LYS A 7 -47.37 -23.05 -17.20
N TYR A 8 -46.44 -22.13 -16.90
CA TYR A 8 -46.46 -20.65 -16.96
C TYR A 8 -47.38 -19.79 -16.08
N GLY A 9 -46.75 -18.85 -15.38
CA GLY A 9 -47.34 -17.65 -14.77
C GLY A 9 -46.26 -16.69 -14.28
N MET A 10 -45.83 -15.80 -15.18
CA MET A 10 -44.95 -14.64 -14.97
C MET A 10 -45.62 -13.63 -14.04
N MET A 11 -44.95 -13.15 -12.98
CA MET A 11 -45.12 -11.80 -12.38
C MET A 11 -44.02 -11.59 -11.33
N ALA A 12 -43.44 -10.40 -11.37
CA ALA A 12 -42.20 -10.02 -10.72
C ALA A 12 -42.40 -9.47 -9.28
N LEU A 13 -41.25 -9.37 -8.62
CA LEU A 13 -40.83 -8.35 -7.64
C LEU A 13 -41.00 -8.58 -6.13
N LEU A 14 -39.84 -8.36 -5.49
CA LEU A 14 -39.53 -7.92 -4.11
C LEU A 14 -39.49 -8.96 -2.98
N GLY A 15 -38.28 -9.15 -2.46
CA GLY A 15 -38.09 -9.38 -1.03
C GLY A 15 -37.04 -10.41 -0.65
N VAL A 16 -35.77 -9.99 -0.60
CA VAL A 16 -34.72 -10.51 0.30
C VAL A 16 -34.38 -12.00 0.17
N LEU A 17 -33.30 -12.31 -0.56
CA LEU A 17 -32.52 -13.53 -0.29
C LEU A 17 -31.08 -13.14 0.04
N ILE A 18 -30.80 -13.11 1.35
CA ILE A 18 -29.46 -13.12 1.90
C ILE A 18 -28.84 -14.47 1.53
N VAL A 19 -27.79 -14.45 0.72
CA VAL A 19 -26.82 -15.55 0.65
C VAL A 19 -25.43 -14.91 0.76
N GLY A 20 -24.94 -14.84 1.98
CA GLY A 20 -23.51 -14.68 2.21
C GLY A 20 -22.80 -16.00 1.93
N ILE A 21 -21.57 -15.92 1.39
CA ILE A 21 -20.41 -16.71 1.84
C ILE A 21 -19.13 -16.22 1.11
N ILE A 22 -18.25 -15.64 1.94
CA ILE A 22 -16.78 -15.79 2.01
C ILE A 22 -15.96 -15.10 0.89
N LEU A 23 -15.53 -13.85 1.14
CA LEU A 23 -14.23 -13.43 1.72
C LEU A 23 -13.04 -13.66 0.77
N ILE A 24 -12.85 -12.73 -0.16
CA ILE A 24 -11.50 -12.30 -0.53
C ILE A 24 -11.20 -11.16 0.45
N SER A 25 -10.18 -11.30 1.29
CA SER A 25 -9.65 -10.24 2.17
C SER A 25 -9.03 -9.13 1.31
N GLY A 26 -9.85 -8.43 0.54
CA GLY A 26 -9.58 -7.09 0.06
C GLY A 26 -9.93 -6.12 1.17
N CYS A 27 -9.12 -5.08 1.32
CA CYS A 27 -9.33 -3.96 2.24
C CYS A 27 -10.84 -3.59 2.29
N VAL A 28 -11.47 -3.64 3.47
CA VAL A 28 -12.94 -3.47 3.59
C VAL A 28 -13.31 -1.97 3.57
N GLN A 29 -14.08 -1.60 2.51
CA GLN A 29 -15.10 -0.53 2.25
C GLN A 29 -15.13 0.71 3.20
N ASP A 30 -15.24 1.97 2.77
CA ASP A 30 -15.70 2.62 1.53
C ASP A 30 -14.63 3.58 0.94
N LEU A 31 -14.52 3.67 -0.38
CA LEU A 31 -13.72 4.71 -1.05
C LEU A 31 -14.54 6.02 -1.04
N GLU A 32 -13.97 7.14 -0.56
CA GLU A 32 -14.63 8.45 -0.71
C GLU A 32 -14.74 8.79 -2.21
N GLU A 33 -15.98 8.99 -2.67
CA GLU A 33 -16.27 9.66 -3.93
C GLU A 33 -15.87 11.13 -3.76
N ASN A 34 -14.75 11.52 -4.38
CA ASN A 34 -14.31 12.90 -4.34
C ASN A 34 -15.33 13.74 -5.13
N ALA A 35 -16.10 14.57 -4.43
CA ALA A 35 -17.11 15.42 -5.05
C ALA A 35 -16.45 16.25 -6.18
N THR A 36 -17.04 16.18 -7.37
CA THR A 36 -16.64 17.02 -8.51
C THR A 36 -16.94 18.47 -8.20
N VAL A 37 -15.97 19.18 -7.62
CA VAL A 37 -15.90 20.64 -7.69
C VAL A 37 -15.11 20.97 -8.96
N GLN A 38 -15.71 21.73 -9.87
CA GLN A 38 -15.00 22.20 -11.06
C GLN A 38 -13.86 23.14 -10.66
N PRO A 39 -12.66 23.02 -11.25
CA PRO A 39 -11.57 23.94 -10.93
C PRO A 39 -11.82 25.27 -11.63
N THR A 40 -12.17 26.29 -10.86
CA THR A 40 -11.71 27.65 -11.17
C THR A 40 -10.18 27.65 -11.03
N GLU A 41 -9.47 28.10 -12.08
CA GLU A 41 -8.02 28.30 -12.08
C GLU A 41 -7.62 29.38 -11.07
N GLU A 42 -7.61 29.03 -9.80
CA GLU A 42 -6.85 29.70 -8.77
C GLU A 42 -5.77 28.71 -8.33
N HIS A 43 -4.51 29.11 -8.47
CA HIS A 43 -3.35 28.30 -8.10
C HIS A 43 -3.52 27.85 -6.64
N ALA A 44 -3.95 26.59 -6.43
CA ALA A 44 -4.13 26.06 -5.08
C ALA A 44 -2.79 26.22 -4.35
N PRO A 45 -2.77 26.85 -3.16
CA PRO A 45 -1.53 27.04 -2.42
C PRO A 45 -0.89 25.68 -2.19
N ALA A 46 0.43 25.61 -2.35
CA ALA A 46 1.18 24.37 -2.09
C ALA A 46 0.78 23.80 -0.72
N PRO A 47 0.54 22.48 -0.62
CA PRO A 47 0.08 21.85 0.62
C PRO A 47 1.04 22.15 1.76
N ILE A 48 0.51 22.68 2.86
CA ILE A 48 1.30 23.20 3.99
C ILE A 48 1.63 22.04 4.94
N ILE A 49 2.60 21.22 4.56
CA ILE A 49 3.02 20.03 5.32
C ILE A 49 3.82 20.34 6.59
N ASP A 50 4.17 21.60 6.85
CA ASP A 50 4.87 22.01 8.08
C ASP A 50 3.90 22.41 9.20
N LYS A 51 2.64 22.74 8.86
CA LYS A 51 1.66 23.16 9.86
C LYS A 51 1.25 21.98 10.72
N GLY A 52 1.25 22.17 12.04
CA GLY A 52 0.79 21.16 12.99
C GLY A 52 1.70 19.94 13.10
N LEU A 53 2.94 20.03 12.62
CA LEU A 53 3.96 19.00 12.80
C LEU A 53 4.35 18.93 14.27
N VAL A 54 4.14 17.78 14.90
CA VAL A 54 4.44 17.51 16.31
C VAL A 54 5.77 16.80 16.46
N ALA A 55 6.08 15.89 15.54
CA ALA A 55 7.34 15.19 15.51
C ALA A 55 7.70 14.75 14.09
N ASP A 56 9.00 14.83 13.77
CA ASP A 56 9.61 14.37 12.53
C ASP A 56 10.88 13.57 12.84
N TYR A 57 10.82 12.26 12.65
CA TYR A 57 11.95 11.35 12.80
C TYR A 57 12.38 10.83 11.43
N SER A 58 13.37 11.49 10.82
CA SER A 58 13.97 11.06 9.55
C SER A 58 14.91 9.86 9.70
N PHE A 59 15.30 9.49 10.92
CA PHE A 59 16.25 8.40 11.20
C PHE A 59 17.59 8.47 10.43
N ASP A 60 18.01 9.69 10.07
CA ASP A 60 19.27 10.00 9.40
C ASP A 60 20.51 9.90 10.33
N GLY A 61 20.67 8.75 11.00
CA GLY A 61 21.80 8.45 11.90
C GLY A 61 21.57 8.81 13.37
N ASP A 62 20.39 9.34 13.72
CA ASP A 62 19.95 9.52 15.10
C ASP A 62 18.42 9.36 15.22
N THR A 63 17.88 9.44 16.44
CA THR A 63 16.44 9.41 16.74
C THR A 63 15.90 10.75 17.23
N LYS A 64 16.56 11.85 16.85
CA LYS A 64 16.09 13.19 17.26
C LYS A 64 14.88 13.60 16.42
N ASP A 65 13.96 14.28 17.09
CA ASP A 65 12.88 15.00 16.45
C ASP A 65 13.44 16.22 15.69
N ARG A 66 13.09 16.37 14.41
CA ARG A 66 13.45 17.50 13.55
C ARG A 66 12.41 18.62 13.57
N SER A 67 11.27 18.42 14.23
CA SER A 67 10.29 19.48 14.48
C SER A 67 10.79 20.49 15.51
N GLU A 68 10.10 21.61 15.63
CA GLU A 68 10.38 22.65 16.63
C GLU A 68 10.05 22.21 18.07
N ASN A 69 9.41 21.05 18.26
CA ASN A 69 8.95 20.59 19.57
C ASN A 69 9.98 19.75 20.33
N GLU A 70 11.10 19.39 19.69
CA GLU A 70 12.21 18.64 20.31
C GLU A 70 11.77 17.35 21.04
N ASN A 71 10.76 16.65 20.53
CA ASN A 71 10.25 15.39 21.08
C ASN A 71 11.20 14.21 20.82
N HIS A 72 12.49 14.35 21.17
CA HIS A 72 13.52 13.37 20.83
C HIS A 72 13.16 11.96 21.32
N ALA A 73 13.29 10.98 20.42
CA ALA A 73 12.96 9.60 20.71
C ALA A 73 14.18 8.83 21.24
N THR A 74 13.91 7.79 22.01
CA THR A 74 14.92 6.86 22.55
C THR A 74 14.89 5.55 21.77
N ASN A 75 16.04 5.12 21.27
CA ASN A 75 16.20 3.86 20.56
C ASN A 75 16.51 2.71 21.53
N HIS A 76 15.76 1.60 21.42
CA HIS A 76 15.89 0.40 22.23
C HIS A 76 16.30 -0.80 21.37
N GLY A 77 17.42 -0.67 20.66
CA GLY A 77 18.10 -1.79 19.96
C GLY A 77 18.14 -1.71 18.44
N ALA A 78 17.23 -0.93 17.82
CA ALA A 78 17.16 -0.81 16.37
C ALA A 78 18.46 -0.26 15.77
N THR A 79 18.82 -0.69 14.57
CA THR A 79 20.11 -0.36 13.95
C THR A 79 19.93 0.49 12.68
N PHE A 80 20.87 1.39 12.41
CA PHE A 80 20.79 2.24 11.22
C PHE A 80 21.18 1.48 9.94
N VAL A 81 20.31 1.55 8.93
CA VAL A 81 20.51 0.98 7.59
C VAL A 81 20.24 2.04 6.52
N SER A 82 20.39 1.70 5.24
CA SER A 82 19.99 2.60 4.15
C SER A 82 18.46 2.69 4.08
N GLY A 83 17.94 3.91 4.05
CA GLY A 83 16.51 4.22 4.06
C GLY A 83 15.89 4.37 2.67
N ILE A 84 14.60 4.77 2.66
CA ILE A 84 13.97 5.29 1.44
C ILE A 84 14.62 6.62 1.06
N LYS A 85 15.06 7.38 2.08
CA LYS A 85 15.84 8.59 1.97
C LYS A 85 16.92 8.58 3.04
N GLY A 86 18.18 8.70 2.64
CA GLY A 86 19.29 8.71 3.61
C GLY A 86 19.41 7.43 4.44
N LYS A 87 19.30 7.54 5.77
CA LYS A 87 19.32 6.39 6.69
C LYS A 87 17.94 6.14 7.28
N ALA A 88 17.72 4.89 7.67
CA ALA A 88 16.51 4.42 8.34
C ALA A 88 16.86 3.52 9.51
N LEU A 89 15.87 3.15 10.32
CA LEU A 89 16.04 2.15 11.38
C LEU A 89 15.54 0.77 10.93
N ASN A 90 16.35 -0.25 11.17
CA ASN A 90 16.01 -1.66 11.04
C ASN A 90 15.61 -2.23 12.40
N PHE A 91 14.46 -2.90 12.44
CA PHE A 91 13.85 -3.55 13.59
C PHE A 91 13.86 -5.06 13.37
N ASP A 92 14.34 -5.82 14.34
CA ASP A 92 14.54 -7.27 14.24
C ASP A 92 13.41 -8.13 14.83
N GLY A 93 12.29 -7.51 15.22
CA GLY A 93 11.18 -8.18 15.89
C GLY A 93 11.29 -8.24 17.42
N VAL A 94 12.29 -7.59 18.04
CA VAL A 94 12.33 -7.29 19.48
C VAL A 94 12.68 -5.83 19.79
N ASP A 95 13.27 -5.13 18.83
CA ASP A 95 13.62 -3.71 18.92
C ASP A 95 12.40 -2.78 18.87
N PHE A 96 12.55 -1.57 19.44
CA PHE A 96 11.59 -0.49 19.27
C PHE A 96 12.21 0.89 19.55
N VAL A 97 11.48 1.95 19.22
CA VAL A 97 11.81 3.34 19.56
C VAL A 97 10.66 3.92 20.37
N SER A 98 10.97 4.64 21.45
CA SER A 98 9.95 5.33 22.26
C SER A 98 10.08 6.85 22.12
N ALA A 99 8.99 7.52 21.75
CA ALA A 99 8.93 8.97 21.65
C ALA A 99 8.00 9.55 22.73
N PRO A 100 8.36 10.67 23.39
CA PRO A 100 7.55 11.31 24.44
C PRO A 100 6.37 12.10 23.87
N VAL A 101 5.65 11.53 22.89
CA VAL A 101 4.51 12.15 22.22
C VAL A 101 3.22 11.53 22.72
N ASN A 102 2.40 12.32 23.41
CA ASN A 102 1.10 11.89 23.95
C ASN A 102 -0.02 12.10 22.92
N ILE A 103 -0.41 11.02 22.24
CA ILE A 103 -1.55 11.00 21.32
C ILE A 103 -2.78 10.42 22.02
N ASN A 104 -3.15 10.87 23.21
CA ASN A 104 -4.49 10.60 23.74
C ASN A 104 -5.54 11.48 23.03
N PRO A 105 -6.80 11.03 22.88
CA PRO A 105 -7.84 11.80 22.19
C PRO A 105 -8.18 13.15 22.85
N ASP A 106 -8.05 13.27 24.16
CA ASP A 106 -8.23 14.52 24.91
C ASP A 106 -7.08 15.52 24.70
N VAL A 107 -5.90 15.04 24.33
CA VAL A 107 -4.70 15.86 24.03
C VAL A 107 -4.61 16.20 22.54
N MET A 108 -4.85 15.20 21.67
CA MET A 108 -4.81 15.32 20.20
C MET A 108 -6.07 14.68 19.59
N PRO A 109 -7.21 15.40 19.60
CA PRO A 109 -8.49 14.88 19.07
C PRO A 109 -8.47 14.71 17.56
N GLN A 110 -7.66 15.50 16.86
CA GLN A 110 -7.34 15.34 15.45
C GLN A 110 -5.85 15.07 15.32
N MET A 111 -5.47 14.05 14.55
CA MET A 111 -4.05 13.72 14.38
C MET A 111 -3.79 12.85 13.15
N THR A 112 -2.54 12.87 12.68
CA THR A 112 -2.07 11.98 11.60
C THR A 112 -0.74 11.34 11.97
N MET A 113 -0.64 10.03 11.78
CA MET A 113 0.62 9.27 11.77
C MET A 113 0.95 8.95 10.32
N ALA A 114 2.15 9.29 9.85
CA ALA A 114 2.60 8.99 8.49
C ALA A 114 4.03 8.41 8.51
N VAL A 115 4.30 7.41 7.69
CA VAL A 115 5.56 6.67 7.75
C VAL A 115 5.86 5.91 6.46
N TRP A 116 7.14 5.84 6.11
CA TRP A 116 7.66 4.87 5.15
C TRP A 116 8.09 3.58 5.85
N VAL A 117 7.61 2.44 5.36
CA VAL A 117 7.86 1.15 5.97
C VAL A 117 8.16 0.09 4.94
N LYS A 118 9.13 -0.77 5.23
CA LYS A 118 9.52 -1.93 4.42
C LYS A 118 9.53 -3.17 5.31
N PRO A 119 8.45 -3.96 5.34
CA PRO A 119 8.32 -5.08 6.26
C PRO A 119 9.07 -6.33 5.76
N ASP A 120 9.62 -7.10 6.70
CA ASP A 120 10.24 -8.40 6.40
C ASP A 120 9.22 -9.56 6.42
N ASP A 121 8.06 -9.32 7.03
CA ASP A 121 6.93 -10.25 7.04
C ASP A 121 5.58 -9.53 6.87
N GLY A 122 4.59 -10.25 6.34
CA GLY A 122 3.20 -9.76 6.21
C GLY A 122 2.30 -10.24 7.35
N SER A 123 2.85 -10.99 8.30
CA SER A 123 2.18 -11.59 9.45
C SER A 123 3.24 -12.09 10.44
N PRO A 124 3.01 -12.16 11.77
CA PRO A 124 1.75 -12.01 12.51
C PRO A 124 1.32 -10.54 12.68
N ILE A 125 0.56 -10.20 13.73
CA ILE A 125 0.27 -8.80 14.04
C ILE A 125 1.59 -8.09 14.35
N ARG A 126 1.84 -6.96 13.68
CA ARG A 126 3.06 -6.15 13.79
C ARG A 126 2.67 -4.68 13.88
N GLN A 127 3.04 -3.98 14.94
CA GLN A 127 2.73 -2.55 15.05
C GLN A 127 3.91 -1.71 14.59
N VAL A 128 3.67 -0.85 13.59
CA VAL A 128 4.67 0.10 13.06
C VAL A 128 4.70 1.34 13.93
N ILE A 129 3.53 1.87 14.30
CA ILE A 129 3.38 2.95 15.27
C ILE A 129 2.21 2.59 16.19
N SER A 130 2.44 2.64 17.51
CA SER A 130 1.41 2.31 18.50
C SER A 130 1.46 3.21 19.72
N HIS A 131 0.27 3.46 20.26
CA HIS A 131 0.03 4.12 21.52
C HIS A 131 -0.76 3.23 22.50
N ASP A 132 -0.95 1.96 22.14
CA ASP A 132 -1.76 1.00 22.91
C ASP A 132 -1.14 0.68 24.28
N ASP A 133 -1.95 0.73 25.33
CA ASP A 133 -1.58 0.47 26.72
C ASP A 133 -1.96 -0.95 27.20
N GLY A 134 -2.60 -1.76 26.36
CA GLY A 134 -3.22 -3.02 26.77
C GLY A 134 -4.75 -2.97 26.74
N GLY A 135 -5.33 -1.78 26.58
CA GLY A 135 -6.75 -1.50 26.65
C GLY A 135 -7.39 -1.08 25.33
N TYR A 136 -6.71 -1.32 24.20
CA TYR A 136 -7.11 -0.93 22.83
C TYR A 136 -6.85 0.57 22.57
N GLY A 137 -5.60 0.93 22.23
CA GLY A 137 -5.24 2.30 21.82
C GLY A 137 -5.17 2.54 20.30
N ARG A 138 -4.72 3.72 19.89
CA ARG A 138 -4.46 4.07 18.48
C ARG A 138 -3.21 3.36 17.96
N SER A 139 -3.29 2.74 16.78
CA SER A 139 -2.13 2.12 16.16
C SER A 139 -2.22 2.02 14.64
N LEU A 140 -1.06 1.88 14.00
CA LEU A 140 -0.86 1.70 12.57
C LEU A 140 0.13 0.56 12.36
N GLY A 141 -0.24 -0.44 11.55
CA GLY A 141 0.63 -1.58 11.29
C GLY A 141 -0.04 -2.69 10.50
N ILE A 142 0.46 -3.90 10.67
CA ILE A 142 -0.07 -5.12 10.09
C ILE A 142 -0.99 -5.76 11.13
N ASP A 143 -2.25 -5.95 10.77
CA ASP A 143 -3.23 -6.58 11.64
C ASP A 143 -3.91 -7.75 10.93
N ARG A 144 -4.42 -8.69 11.73
CA ARG A 144 -5.22 -9.83 11.26
C ARG A 144 -6.49 -10.08 12.07
N ARG A 145 -6.77 -9.23 13.06
CA ARG A 145 -8.04 -9.23 13.80
C ARG A 145 -9.14 -8.84 12.83
N GLY A 146 -10.38 -9.27 13.06
CA GLY A 146 -11.52 -8.83 12.22
C GLY A 146 -11.65 -9.50 10.83
N GLY A 147 -10.91 -10.57 10.55
CA GLY A 147 -11.20 -11.48 9.43
C GLY A 147 -10.41 -11.24 8.13
N GLY A 148 -9.52 -10.24 8.10
CA GLY A 148 -8.55 -10.02 7.02
C GLY A 148 -7.10 -10.10 7.51
N THR A 149 -6.11 -9.86 6.66
CA THR A 149 -4.71 -9.66 7.07
C THR A 149 -4.08 -8.59 6.18
N GLY A 150 -3.46 -7.58 6.80
CA GLY A 150 -2.68 -6.59 6.07
C GLY A 150 -2.53 -5.25 6.79
N TRP A 151 -2.10 -4.23 6.04
CA TRP A 151 -2.00 -2.85 6.52
C TRP A 151 -3.33 -2.38 7.07
N SER A 152 -3.27 -1.84 8.27
CA SER A 152 -4.43 -1.58 9.10
C SER A 152 -4.18 -0.42 10.06
N ALA A 153 -5.25 0.32 10.35
CA ALA A 153 -5.28 1.31 11.41
C ALA A 153 -6.30 0.89 12.47
N PHE A 154 -5.91 1.00 13.73
CA PHE A 154 -6.79 0.75 14.86
C PHE A 154 -7.03 2.06 15.61
N CYS A 155 -8.26 2.27 16.05
CA CYS A 155 -8.71 3.49 16.71
C CYS A 155 -9.00 3.31 18.20
N GLY A 156 -8.71 2.13 18.73
CA GLY A 156 -8.88 1.83 20.15
C GLY A 156 -10.31 1.53 20.60
N SER A 157 -11.27 1.56 19.69
CA SER A 157 -12.63 1.07 19.93
C SER A 157 -13.16 0.35 18.69
N GLY A 158 -13.91 -0.74 18.89
CA GLY A 158 -14.56 -1.45 17.80
C GLY A 158 -13.62 -2.27 16.90
N SER A 159 -13.84 -2.20 15.57
CA SER A 159 -13.13 -2.99 14.57
C SER A 159 -11.77 -2.39 14.19
N VAL A 160 -10.90 -3.17 13.55
CA VAL A 160 -9.72 -2.67 12.85
C VAL A 160 -10.14 -2.18 11.44
N LEU A 161 -9.64 -1.01 11.02
CA LEU A 161 -9.80 -0.51 9.65
C LEU A 161 -8.69 -1.07 8.76
N GLY A 162 -9.02 -1.57 7.58
CA GLY A 162 -8.03 -1.90 6.55
C GLY A 162 -8.03 -3.36 6.13
N TYR A 163 -6.87 -4.02 6.27
CA TYR A 163 -6.41 -5.27 5.63
C TYR A 163 -5.91 -5.11 4.19
N CYS A 164 -5.26 -3.99 3.93
CA CYS A 164 -4.66 -3.76 2.62
C CYS A 164 -3.43 -4.66 2.45
N PRO A 165 -3.24 -5.31 1.29
CA PRO A 165 -2.15 -6.27 1.11
C PRO A 165 -0.79 -5.69 1.49
N VAL A 166 0.01 -6.50 2.18
CA VAL A 166 1.38 -6.15 2.57
C VAL A 166 2.34 -6.77 1.55
N GLU A 167 3.09 -5.93 0.87
CA GLU A 167 4.16 -6.37 -0.03
C GLU A 167 5.48 -6.47 0.75
N VAL A 168 5.83 -7.69 1.16
CA VAL A 168 7.05 -7.98 1.91
C VAL A 168 8.29 -7.55 1.12
N GLY A 169 9.23 -6.92 1.81
CA GLY A 169 10.50 -6.45 1.26
C GLY A 169 10.37 -5.19 0.39
N LYS A 170 9.19 -4.57 0.30
CA LYS A 170 8.97 -3.33 -0.46
C LYS A 170 8.60 -2.16 0.42
N TRP A 171 9.13 -0.99 0.07
CA TRP A 171 8.73 0.27 0.68
C TRP A 171 7.26 0.56 0.38
N THR A 172 6.52 0.85 1.44
CA THR A 172 5.12 1.29 1.41
C THR A 172 5.01 2.55 2.24
N PHE A 173 4.37 3.58 1.71
CA PHE A 173 3.96 4.71 2.51
C PHE A 173 2.58 4.44 3.08
N ILE A 174 2.48 4.46 4.40
CA ILE A 174 1.23 4.28 5.11
C ILE A 174 0.97 5.47 6.03
N ALA A 175 -0.30 5.83 6.18
CA ALA A 175 -0.71 6.83 7.15
C ALA A 175 -2.05 6.48 7.79
N ALA A 176 -2.22 6.87 9.05
CA ALA A 176 -3.50 6.83 9.74
C ALA A 176 -3.90 8.26 10.12
N VAL A 177 -5.09 8.68 9.68
CA VAL A 177 -5.68 9.99 9.98
C VAL A 177 -6.85 9.76 10.92
N TYR A 178 -6.84 10.45 12.06
CA TYR A 178 -7.91 10.39 13.06
C TYR A 178 -8.52 11.78 13.21
N ASP A 179 -9.84 11.84 13.12
CA ASP A 179 -10.60 13.09 13.26
C ASP A 179 -11.80 12.83 14.18
N GLN A 180 -11.65 13.17 15.45
CA GLN A 180 -12.68 12.95 16.46
C GLN A 180 -13.91 13.84 16.26
N ASP A 181 -13.73 15.06 15.76
CA ASP A 181 -14.82 16.00 15.49
C ASP A 181 -15.71 15.47 14.36
N ALA A 182 -15.09 14.91 13.32
CA ALA A 182 -15.81 14.24 12.24
C ALA A 182 -16.27 12.82 12.60
N GLY A 183 -15.72 12.21 13.67
CA GLY A 183 -15.96 10.82 14.04
C GLY A 183 -15.40 9.81 13.03
N THR A 184 -14.25 10.12 12.41
CA THR A 184 -13.70 9.33 11.30
C THR A 184 -12.25 8.90 11.50
N VAL A 185 -11.93 7.77 10.88
CA VAL A 185 -10.57 7.24 10.78
C VAL A 185 -10.29 6.90 9.33
N LYS A 186 -9.15 7.34 8.82
CA LYS A 186 -8.67 7.02 7.47
C LYS A 186 -7.36 6.28 7.52
N LEU A 187 -7.20 5.29 6.64
CA LEU A 187 -5.95 4.61 6.34
C LEU A 187 -5.52 4.98 4.92
N TYR A 188 -4.29 5.45 4.76
CA TYR A 188 -3.66 5.69 3.47
C TYR A 188 -2.64 4.59 3.20
N VAL A 189 -2.61 4.02 1.99
CA VAL A 189 -1.60 3.07 1.53
C VAL A 189 -1.23 3.40 0.08
N ASN A 190 0.00 3.87 -0.17
CA ASN A 190 0.55 4.15 -1.51
C ASN A 190 -0.39 4.92 -2.48
N GLY A 191 -1.19 5.88 -2.00
CA GLY A 191 -2.12 6.65 -2.84
C GLY A 191 -3.59 6.36 -2.60
N ALA A 192 -3.92 5.20 -2.03
CA ALA A 192 -5.29 4.81 -1.77
C ALA A 192 -5.72 5.18 -0.35
N ILE A 193 -6.90 5.79 -0.22
CA ILE A 193 -7.51 6.15 1.06
C ILE A 193 -8.70 5.22 1.33
N TYR A 194 -8.73 4.69 2.54
CA TYR A 194 -9.80 3.87 3.10
C TYR A 194 -10.33 4.60 4.32
N LYS A 195 -11.63 4.62 4.51
CA LYS A 195 -12.26 5.35 5.61
C LYS A 195 -13.31 4.49 6.30
N LYS A 196 -13.46 4.74 7.59
CA LYS A 196 -14.67 4.37 8.33
C LYS A 196 -15.01 5.41 9.38
N GLU A 197 -16.21 5.28 9.91
CA GLU A 197 -16.58 5.90 11.18
C GLU A 197 -15.88 5.19 12.34
N GLY A 198 -15.46 5.96 13.33
CA GLY A 198 -14.79 5.42 14.51
C GLY A 198 -14.57 6.48 15.58
N THR A 199 -14.65 6.06 16.83
CA THR A 199 -14.24 6.89 17.97
C THR A 199 -12.82 6.54 18.39
N LEU A 200 -12.14 7.50 19.00
CA LEU A 200 -10.76 7.35 19.40
C LEU A 200 -10.67 6.88 20.86
N GLY A 201 -9.95 5.79 21.09
CA GLY A 201 -9.62 5.27 22.40
C GLY A 201 -8.37 5.93 22.99
N ALA A 202 -8.34 6.03 24.32
CA ALA A 202 -7.16 6.42 25.07
C ALA A 202 -6.09 5.31 25.05
N GLY A 203 -4.87 5.65 25.44
CA GLY A 203 -3.77 4.71 25.60
C GLY A 203 -2.66 5.28 26.47
N GLN A 204 -1.41 4.94 26.16
CA GLN A 204 -0.24 5.38 26.95
C GLN A 204 -0.03 6.90 26.83
N GLU A 205 0.94 7.49 27.53
CA GLU A 205 1.30 8.91 27.33
C GLU A 205 2.54 9.07 26.43
N ARG A 206 2.81 8.05 25.59
CA ARG A 206 3.97 7.98 24.71
C ARG A 206 3.65 7.19 23.47
N LEU A 207 4.44 7.41 22.42
CA LEU A 207 4.38 6.65 21.19
C LEU A 207 5.49 5.59 21.15
N CYS A 208 5.16 4.39 20.68
CA CYS A 208 6.11 3.35 20.32
C CYS A 208 6.18 3.24 18.80
N ILE A 209 7.38 3.35 18.23
CA ILE A 209 7.65 3.08 16.82
C ILE A 209 8.32 1.71 16.76
N GLY A 210 7.83 0.83 15.89
CA GLY A 210 8.29 -0.54 15.73
C GLY A 210 7.76 -1.54 16.76
N ALA A 211 6.83 -1.16 17.63
CA ALA A 211 6.22 -2.12 18.56
C ALA A 211 4.89 -1.67 19.17
N ASN A 212 4.11 -2.65 19.62
CA ASN A 212 3.23 -2.54 20.78
C ASN A 212 3.78 -3.46 21.89
N PRO A 213 4.50 -2.90 22.88
CA PRO A 213 5.18 -3.71 23.87
C PRO A 213 4.22 -4.40 24.83
N SER A 214 3.02 -3.84 25.06
CA SER A 214 1.99 -4.42 25.95
C SER A 214 1.49 -5.78 25.44
N PHE A 215 1.43 -5.96 24.13
CA PHE A 215 1.02 -7.22 23.48
C PHE A 215 2.15 -7.97 22.78
N ARG A 216 3.39 -7.47 22.87
CA ARG A 216 4.58 -8.03 22.21
C ARG A 216 4.44 -8.13 20.68
N GLU A 217 3.77 -7.16 20.08
CA GLU A 217 3.56 -7.06 18.62
C GLU A 217 4.67 -6.21 17.99
N TYR A 218 5.91 -6.68 18.10
CA TYR A 218 7.10 -6.00 17.58
C TYR A 218 7.18 -6.11 16.07
N PHE A 219 7.54 -5.03 15.40
CA PHE A 219 7.74 -4.96 13.95
C PHE A 219 9.07 -5.62 13.54
N SER A 220 9.09 -6.23 12.35
CA SER A 220 10.31 -6.73 11.71
C SER A 220 10.43 -6.09 10.33
N GLY A 221 11.53 -5.38 10.10
CA GLY A 221 11.79 -4.66 8.85
C GLY A 221 12.35 -3.27 9.07
N VAL A 222 12.22 -2.41 8.06
CA VAL A 222 12.81 -1.06 8.06
C VAL A 222 11.72 0.01 8.15
N ILE A 223 11.91 1.02 8.99
CA ILE A 223 11.04 2.18 9.15
C ILE A 223 11.85 3.45 8.90
N ASP A 224 11.27 4.39 8.15
CA ASP A 224 11.87 5.66 7.76
C ASP A 224 10.83 6.79 7.69
N GLU A 225 11.29 8.04 7.77
CA GLU A 225 10.49 9.26 7.60
C GLU A 225 9.17 9.26 8.41
N VAL A 226 9.25 9.00 9.73
CA VAL A 226 8.08 8.99 10.62
C VAL A 226 7.68 10.42 10.94
N LYS A 227 6.43 10.81 10.62
CA LYS A 227 5.88 12.12 10.94
C LYS A 227 4.57 12.01 11.72
N ILE A 228 4.43 12.86 12.74
CA ILE A 228 3.25 12.97 13.59
C ILE A 228 2.70 14.39 13.51
N TYR A 229 1.41 14.50 13.23
CA TYR A 229 0.70 15.78 13.13
C TYR A 229 -0.42 15.87 14.15
N ASN A 230 -0.66 17.05 14.74
CA ASN A 230 -1.81 17.33 15.62
C ASN A 230 -3.06 17.79 14.86
N ARG A 231 -3.21 17.32 13.62
CA ARG A 231 -4.35 17.61 12.76
C ARG A 231 -4.64 16.45 11.83
N ALA A 232 -5.86 16.40 11.32
CA ALA A 232 -6.23 15.50 10.24
C ALA A 232 -5.67 16.05 8.92
N LEU A 233 -4.73 15.34 8.29
CA LEU A 233 -4.20 15.72 6.98
C LEU A 233 -5.20 15.42 5.87
N SER A 234 -5.22 16.27 4.84
CA SER A 234 -6.00 16.05 3.62
C SER A 234 -5.36 14.98 2.72
N ALA A 235 -6.12 14.51 1.72
CA ALA A 235 -5.60 13.58 0.72
C ALA A 235 -4.41 14.16 -0.05
N ASP A 236 -4.44 15.45 -0.38
CA ASP A 236 -3.37 16.12 -1.13
C ASP A 236 -2.11 16.32 -0.29
N GLU A 237 -2.26 16.56 1.01
CA GLU A 237 -1.13 16.63 1.94
C GLU A 237 -0.47 15.26 2.12
N LEU A 238 -1.26 14.19 2.23
CA LEU A 238 -0.75 12.81 2.26
C LEU A 238 -0.06 12.41 0.96
N LYS A 239 -0.64 12.79 -0.19
CA LYS A 239 -0.01 12.61 -1.52
C LYS A 239 1.34 13.33 -1.57
N SER A 240 1.43 14.54 -1.05
CA SER A 240 2.68 15.31 -1.01
C SER A 240 3.75 14.67 -0.13
N LEU A 241 3.37 14.12 1.03
CA LEU A 241 4.29 13.35 1.88
C LEU A 241 4.77 12.06 1.21
N TYR A 242 3.87 11.36 0.51
CA TYR A 242 4.21 10.21 -0.30
C TYR A 242 5.21 10.55 -1.42
N GLU A 243 4.97 11.61 -2.18
CA GLU A 243 5.83 11.99 -3.30
C GLU A 243 7.20 12.48 -2.84
N THR A 244 7.24 13.33 -1.81
CA THR A 244 8.50 13.87 -1.26
C THR A 244 9.38 12.79 -0.64
N GLY A 245 8.80 11.78 0.02
CA GLY A 245 9.54 10.63 0.54
C GLY A 245 9.98 9.64 -0.55
N SER A 246 9.26 9.55 -1.66
CA SER A 246 9.63 8.69 -2.81
C SER A 246 10.77 9.26 -3.66
N ALA A 247 10.99 10.58 -3.63
CA ALA A 247 11.74 11.31 -4.65
C ALA A 247 13.29 11.16 -4.61
N ARG A 248 13.88 10.20 -3.88
CA ARG A 248 15.34 10.01 -3.91
C ARG A 248 15.82 8.60 -3.56
N PRO A 249 16.01 7.71 -4.55
CA PRO A 249 17.01 6.65 -4.40
C PRO A 249 18.38 7.30 -4.19
N ILE A 250 19.16 6.81 -3.22
CA ILE A 250 20.56 7.17 -3.07
C ILE A 250 21.29 6.77 -4.35
N THR A 251 21.46 7.72 -5.27
CA THR A 251 22.55 7.63 -6.23
C THR A 251 23.80 8.02 -5.47
N THR A 252 24.65 7.04 -5.19
CA THR A 252 26.01 7.29 -4.72
C THR A 252 26.66 8.26 -5.72
N PRO A 253 27.26 9.38 -5.28
CA PRO A 253 27.95 10.26 -6.21
C PRO A 253 29.10 9.46 -6.83
N THR A 254 29.02 9.23 -8.14
CA THR A 254 30.12 8.71 -8.95
C THR A 254 31.31 9.65 -8.75
N SER A 255 32.33 9.19 -8.04
CA SER A 255 33.62 9.86 -7.95
C SER A 255 34.15 10.07 -9.35
N THR A 256 34.23 11.34 -9.75
CA THR A 256 34.86 11.80 -10.97
C THR A 256 36.34 11.44 -10.91
N SER A 257 36.76 10.41 -11.66
CA SER A 257 38.18 10.18 -11.95
C SER A 257 38.55 10.91 -13.24
N THR A 258 39.45 11.86 -13.06
CA THR A 258 40.15 12.70 -14.02
C THR A 258 40.71 11.91 -15.21
N SER A 259 40.45 12.42 -16.41
CA SER A 259 41.02 11.99 -17.69
C SER A 259 42.53 12.24 -17.78
N THR A 260 43.28 11.31 -18.38
CA THR A 260 44.57 11.58 -19.04
C THR A 260 44.67 10.71 -20.30
N PRO A 261 45.16 11.22 -21.45
CA PRO A 261 44.99 10.57 -22.76
C PRO A 261 46.19 9.69 -23.19
N THR A 262 46.04 9.10 -24.39
CA THR A 262 47.02 8.45 -25.31
C THR A 262 47.25 6.93 -25.07
N THR A 263 47.32 5.99 -26.03
CA THR A 263 47.45 5.99 -27.51
C THR A 263 47.06 4.60 -28.07
N GLU A 264 46.52 4.57 -29.30
CA GLU A 264 46.45 3.54 -30.38
C GLU A 264 46.35 2.01 -30.17
N GLN A 265 45.52 1.45 -31.08
CA GLN A 265 45.11 0.08 -31.44
C GLN A 265 46.26 -0.80 -32.01
N PRO A 266 46.10 -2.15 -32.17
CA PRO A 266 45.29 -2.71 -33.28
C PRO A 266 44.47 -4.00 -32.96
N THR A 267 43.25 -4.00 -33.49
CA THR A 267 42.43 -5.02 -34.20
C THR A 267 42.63 -6.53 -33.97
N GLU A 268 41.55 -7.21 -33.56
CA GLU A 268 41.13 -8.51 -34.13
C GLU A 268 39.59 -8.71 -34.01
N GLU A 269 39.00 -9.37 -35.01
CA GLU A 269 37.55 -9.53 -35.32
C GLU A 269 37.05 -10.95 -34.91
N PRO A 270 35.77 -11.33 -35.11
CA PRO A 270 34.69 -11.35 -34.13
C PRO A 270 34.25 -12.76 -33.72
N ALA A 271 33.67 -12.95 -32.53
CA ALA A 271 32.81 -14.10 -32.25
C ALA A 271 31.92 -13.88 -31.01
N GLY A 272 30.63 -14.12 -31.20
CA GLY A 272 29.72 -14.48 -30.10
C GLY A 272 28.87 -13.33 -29.58
N GLU A 273 27.84 -12.99 -30.34
CA GLU A 273 26.63 -12.36 -29.81
C GLU A 273 26.05 -13.26 -28.70
N PRO A 274 25.98 -12.85 -27.43
CA PRO A 274 25.19 -13.57 -26.45
C PRO A 274 23.75 -13.13 -26.65
N SER A 275 23.00 -14.04 -27.27
CA SER A 275 21.57 -14.30 -27.07
C SER A 275 20.92 -13.36 -26.06
N VAL A 276 20.05 -12.48 -26.55
CA VAL A 276 19.11 -11.69 -25.76
C VAL A 276 18.36 -12.62 -24.81
N VAL A 277 18.79 -12.63 -23.56
CA VAL A 277 18.05 -13.23 -22.44
C VAL A 277 16.76 -12.42 -22.30
N PRO A 278 15.57 -13.05 -22.14
CA PRO A 278 14.34 -12.30 -21.87
C PRO A 278 14.57 -11.39 -20.66
N SER A 279 14.28 -10.10 -20.86
CA SER A 279 14.55 -8.99 -19.94
C SER A 279 14.32 -9.34 -18.46
N ASP A 280 15.20 -8.88 -17.55
CA ASP A 280 15.10 -8.94 -16.07
C ASP A 280 13.71 -8.64 -15.50
N TRP A 281 12.89 -7.92 -16.27
CA TRP A 281 11.52 -7.57 -15.96
C TRP A 281 10.54 -8.76 -15.92
N CYS A 282 10.75 -9.83 -16.70
CA CYS A 282 9.84 -10.98 -16.72
C CYS A 282 10.58 -12.32 -16.61
N PRO A 283 11.06 -12.69 -15.41
CA PRO A 283 11.77 -13.95 -15.21
C PRO A 283 10.78 -15.12 -15.13
N GLU A 284 10.39 -15.64 -16.29
CA GLU A 284 9.49 -16.79 -16.42
C GLU A 284 9.92 -17.99 -15.57
N GLY A 285 8.95 -18.66 -14.96
CA GLY A 285 9.20 -19.82 -14.12
C GLY A 285 9.56 -19.49 -12.67
N THR A 286 9.82 -18.21 -12.35
CA THR A 286 10.08 -17.77 -10.97
C THR A 286 8.86 -18.04 -10.09
N VAL A 287 9.06 -18.85 -9.05
CA VAL A 287 8.05 -19.16 -8.04
C VAL A 287 8.33 -18.33 -6.81
N ASN A 288 7.32 -17.64 -6.29
CA ASN A 288 7.33 -17.07 -4.95
C ASN A 288 6.48 -17.97 -4.02
N PRO A 289 7.12 -18.78 -3.15
CA PRO A 289 6.41 -19.70 -2.25
C PRO A 289 5.55 -18.98 -1.21
N ILE A 290 5.94 -17.76 -0.81
CA ILE A 290 5.24 -16.98 0.21
C ILE A 290 3.93 -16.45 -0.37
N GLU A 291 3.99 -15.88 -1.57
CA GLU A 291 2.81 -15.38 -2.29
C GLU A 291 2.05 -16.50 -3.02
N LYS A 292 2.48 -17.77 -2.86
CA LYS A 292 2.00 -18.94 -3.61
C LYS A 292 1.80 -18.64 -5.10
N SER A 293 2.76 -17.96 -5.72
CA SER A 293 2.62 -17.44 -7.07
C SER A 293 3.79 -17.82 -7.98
N LYS A 294 3.55 -17.80 -9.28
CA LYS A 294 4.51 -18.16 -10.32
C LYS A 294 4.41 -17.20 -11.49
N ILE A 295 5.54 -16.67 -11.95
CA ILE A 295 5.60 -15.92 -13.20
C ILE A 295 5.48 -16.90 -14.36
N THR A 296 4.44 -16.75 -15.17
CA THR A 296 4.15 -17.63 -16.32
C THR A 296 4.75 -17.17 -17.62
N GLY A 297 5.39 -16.00 -17.62
CA GLY A 297 6.07 -15.44 -18.80
C GLY A 297 5.26 -14.34 -19.45
N ILE A 298 5.60 -14.03 -20.69
CA ILE A 298 5.01 -12.91 -21.43
C ILE A 298 3.81 -13.41 -22.24
N GLU A 299 2.64 -12.79 -22.02
CA GLU A 299 1.42 -13.05 -22.78
C GLU A 299 0.95 -11.79 -23.51
N LYS A 300 0.32 -12.00 -24.66
CA LYS A 300 -0.29 -10.91 -25.45
C LYS A 300 -1.71 -10.67 -24.99
N HIS A 301 -2.02 -9.44 -24.61
CA HIS A 301 -3.36 -9.01 -24.26
C HIS A 301 -3.78 -7.80 -25.08
N THR A 302 -5.06 -7.76 -25.44
CA THR A 302 -5.67 -6.57 -26.03
C THR A 302 -6.41 -5.81 -24.94
N ILE A 303 -5.92 -4.61 -24.63
CA ILE A 303 -6.47 -3.69 -23.63
C ILE A 303 -6.76 -2.37 -24.35
N ASN A 304 -8.01 -1.90 -24.24
CA ASN A 304 -8.50 -0.70 -24.95
C ASN A 304 -8.08 -0.63 -26.43
N ALA A 305 -8.40 -1.69 -27.19
CA ALA A 305 -8.06 -1.86 -28.61
C ALA A 305 -6.55 -1.89 -28.96
N LYS A 306 -5.64 -1.89 -27.97
CA LYS A 306 -4.20 -2.03 -28.18
C LYS A 306 -3.71 -3.39 -27.70
N THR A 307 -2.96 -4.09 -28.57
CA THR A 307 -2.28 -5.32 -28.18
C THR A 307 -0.93 -5.01 -27.53
N VAL A 308 -0.73 -5.53 -26.32
CA VAL A 308 0.45 -5.31 -25.48
C VAL A 308 0.99 -6.63 -24.97
N ASN A 309 2.32 -6.72 -24.85
CA ASN A 309 3.00 -7.84 -24.22
C ASN A 309 3.09 -7.57 -22.72
N LEU A 310 2.52 -8.45 -21.90
CA LEU A 310 2.46 -8.30 -20.45
C LEU A 310 3.15 -9.49 -19.78
N CYS A 311 3.93 -9.22 -18.75
CA CYS A 311 4.47 -10.27 -17.89
C CYS A 311 3.38 -10.75 -16.94
N CYS A 312 3.05 -12.03 -17.03
CA CYS A 312 1.99 -12.65 -16.26
C CYS A 312 2.51 -13.39 -15.03
N LYS A 313 1.72 -13.31 -13.97
CA LYS A 313 1.93 -13.99 -12.70
C LYS A 313 0.62 -14.64 -12.29
N GLU A 314 0.67 -15.94 -12.03
CA GLU A 314 -0.44 -16.73 -11.51
C GLU A 314 -0.27 -16.92 -10.01
N MET A 315 -1.36 -16.83 -9.27
CA MET A 315 -1.43 -17.10 -7.84
C MET A 315 -2.33 -18.32 -7.62
N SER A 316 -1.85 -19.25 -6.81
CA SER A 316 -2.57 -20.47 -6.47
C SER A 316 -2.78 -20.59 -4.97
N LEU A 317 -3.96 -21.05 -4.56
CA LEU A 317 -4.24 -21.43 -3.18
C LEU A 317 -4.50 -22.94 -3.15
N ASP A 318 -3.73 -23.65 -2.34
CA ASP A 318 -3.85 -25.10 -2.13
C ASP A 318 -3.83 -25.95 -3.43
N GLY A 319 -3.07 -25.47 -4.41
CA GLY A 319 -2.89 -26.10 -5.72
C GLY A 319 -3.86 -25.61 -6.80
N GLU A 320 -4.87 -24.83 -6.45
CA GLU A 320 -5.82 -24.25 -7.41
C GLU A 320 -5.49 -22.80 -7.75
N MET A 321 -5.53 -22.45 -9.03
CA MET A 321 -5.31 -21.07 -9.48
C MET A 321 -6.48 -20.19 -9.06
N VAL A 322 -6.20 -19.11 -8.33
CA VAL A 322 -7.22 -18.17 -7.83
C VAL A 322 -7.20 -16.83 -8.55
N MET A 323 -6.04 -16.43 -9.06
CA MET A 323 -5.84 -15.14 -9.69
C MET A 323 -4.70 -15.21 -10.72
N LYS A 324 -4.82 -14.42 -11.78
CA LYS A 324 -3.73 -14.16 -12.72
C LYS A 324 -3.64 -12.66 -12.97
N THR A 325 -2.47 -12.08 -12.79
CA THR A 325 -2.22 -10.67 -13.06
C THR A 325 -1.10 -10.54 -14.07
N CYS A 326 -1.33 -9.75 -15.11
CA CYS A 326 -0.33 -9.45 -16.11
C CYS A 326 -0.13 -7.94 -16.21
N SER A 327 1.10 -7.47 -16.17
CA SER A 327 1.44 -6.05 -16.28
C SER A 327 2.48 -5.79 -17.36
N SER A 328 2.60 -4.54 -17.81
CA SER A 328 3.74 -4.06 -18.62
C SER A 328 4.90 -3.62 -17.71
N LYS A 329 6.06 -3.35 -18.31
CA LYS A 329 7.29 -2.99 -17.55
C LYS A 329 7.15 -1.74 -16.71
N ASP A 330 6.41 -0.78 -17.23
CA ASP A 330 6.06 0.49 -16.60
C ASP A 330 4.75 0.41 -15.78
N ALA A 331 4.12 -0.76 -15.69
CA ALA A 331 2.80 -0.99 -15.10
C ALA A 331 1.67 -0.11 -15.66
N MET A 332 1.85 0.50 -16.84
CA MET A 332 0.84 1.33 -17.51
C MET A 332 -0.29 0.50 -18.12
N TYR A 333 0.01 -0.74 -18.51
CA TYR A 333 -0.98 -1.71 -18.91
C TYR A 333 -1.02 -2.83 -17.86
N VAL A 334 -2.19 -3.07 -17.28
CA VAL A 334 -2.40 -4.17 -16.32
C VAL A 334 -3.71 -4.87 -16.66
N VAL A 335 -3.75 -6.19 -16.56
CA VAL A 335 -4.98 -6.97 -16.60
C VAL A 335 -4.97 -8.00 -15.48
N THR A 336 -6.09 -8.11 -14.78
CA THR A 336 -6.29 -9.09 -13.71
C THR A 336 -7.46 -10.00 -14.07
N PHE A 337 -7.24 -11.30 -13.86
CA PHE A 337 -8.22 -12.35 -13.98
C PHE A 337 -8.43 -13.01 -12.62
N MET A 338 -9.69 -13.36 -12.33
CA MET A 338 -10.09 -14.04 -11.10
C MET A 338 -10.73 -15.38 -11.43
N TYR A 339 -10.53 -16.36 -10.56
CA TYR A 339 -11.22 -17.64 -10.62
C TYR A 339 -12.67 -17.50 -10.16
N ASP A 340 -13.62 -18.10 -10.89
CA ASP A 340 -15.04 -18.00 -10.56
C ASP A 340 -15.58 -19.13 -9.66
N GLY A 341 -14.73 -20.12 -9.33
CA GLY A 341 -15.11 -21.31 -8.56
C GLY A 341 -15.55 -22.51 -9.42
N THR A 342 -15.65 -22.34 -10.74
CA THR A 342 -16.20 -23.36 -11.67
C THR A 342 -15.17 -23.91 -12.67
N GLY A 343 -13.89 -23.61 -12.48
CA GLY A 343 -12.83 -23.98 -13.43
C GLY A 343 -12.49 -22.87 -14.43
N LYS A 344 -13.17 -21.71 -14.37
CA LYS A 344 -13.01 -20.64 -15.37
C LYS A 344 -12.47 -19.36 -14.74
N MET A 345 -11.58 -18.72 -15.47
CA MET A 345 -11.10 -17.38 -15.17
C MET A 345 -11.96 -16.34 -15.89
N TYR A 346 -12.31 -15.26 -15.21
CA TYR A 346 -12.91 -14.08 -15.83
C TYR A 346 -12.01 -12.87 -15.62
N LYS A 347 -11.99 -11.96 -16.59
CA LYS A 347 -11.31 -10.69 -16.44
C LYS A 347 -12.06 -9.87 -15.38
N SER A 348 -11.37 -9.38 -14.37
CA SER A 348 -11.97 -8.57 -13.29
C SER A 348 -11.58 -7.11 -13.38
N LYS A 349 -10.38 -6.81 -13.90
CA LYS A 349 -9.83 -5.46 -13.99
C LYS A 349 -8.89 -5.31 -15.17
N GLU A 350 -8.86 -4.14 -15.77
CA GLU A 350 -7.75 -3.70 -16.62
C GLU A 350 -7.40 -2.22 -16.36
N ILE A 351 -6.14 -1.87 -16.61
CA ILE A 351 -5.56 -0.52 -16.51
C ILE A 351 -4.87 -0.23 -17.84
N TYR A 352 -5.04 0.98 -18.38
CA TYR A 352 -4.40 1.42 -19.62
C TYR A 352 -4.29 2.93 -19.71
N PRO A 353 -3.29 3.46 -20.44
CA PRO A 353 -3.28 4.86 -20.82
C PRO A 353 -4.29 5.17 -21.93
N GLU A 354 -4.89 6.35 -21.86
CA GLU A 354 -5.74 6.94 -22.89
C GLU A 354 -5.47 8.46 -22.95
N GLY A 355 -4.75 8.89 -23.97
CA GLY A 355 -4.29 10.29 -24.08
C GLY A 355 -3.35 10.66 -22.93
N ASP A 356 -3.69 11.74 -22.21
CA ASP A 356 -2.99 12.21 -21.00
C ASP A 356 -3.50 11.55 -19.71
N LYS A 357 -4.31 10.48 -19.81
CA LYS A 357 -4.93 9.80 -18.66
C LYS A 357 -4.50 8.35 -18.53
N VAL A 358 -4.61 7.82 -17.32
CA VAL A 358 -4.64 6.38 -17.02
C VAL A 358 -6.05 6.00 -16.63
N CYS A 359 -6.63 5.08 -17.38
CA CYS A 359 -7.94 4.52 -17.17
C CYS A 359 -7.86 3.18 -16.47
N SER A 360 -8.86 2.89 -15.65
CA SER A 360 -9.10 1.58 -15.05
C SER A 360 -10.53 1.16 -15.31
N ARG A 361 -10.72 -0.11 -15.65
CA ARG A 361 -12.03 -0.68 -15.97
C ARG A 361 -12.25 -1.95 -15.15
N LEU A 362 -13.41 -2.07 -14.53
CA LEU A 362 -13.84 -3.21 -13.72
C LEU A 362 -14.90 -4.02 -14.45
N PHE A 363 -14.88 -5.34 -14.25
CA PHE A 363 -15.70 -6.29 -15.00
C PHE A 363 -16.48 -7.22 -14.08
N ASN A 364 -17.72 -7.50 -14.47
CA ASN A 364 -18.52 -8.60 -13.93
C ASN A 364 -17.97 -9.95 -14.44
N ARG A 365 -18.43 -11.04 -13.81
CA ARG A 365 -18.08 -12.41 -14.24
C ARG A 365 -18.48 -12.73 -15.68
N ASP A 366 -19.52 -12.09 -16.20
CA ASP A 366 -19.99 -12.25 -17.58
C ASP A 366 -19.20 -11.39 -18.59
N GLY A 367 -18.23 -10.61 -18.14
CA GLY A 367 -17.41 -9.72 -18.97
C GLY A 367 -18.04 -8.36 -19.25
N THR A 368 -19.20 -8.04 -18.67
CA THR A 368 -19.77 -6.69 -18.75
C THR A 368 -18.99 -5.72 -17.87
N VAL A 369 -18.85 -4.48 -18.34
CA VAL A 369 -18.14 -3.43 -17.61
C VAL A 369 -19.02 -2.93 -16.47
N ILE A 370 -18.50 -3.02 -15.24
CA ILE A 370 -19.15 -2.46 -14.04
C ILE A 370 -18.91 -0.95 -13.98
N MET A 371 -17.67 -0.55 -14.21
CA MET A 371 -17.20 0.82 -14.03
C MET A 371 -15.96 1.04 -14.89
N GLU A 372 -15.83 2.26 -15.40
CA GLU A 372 -14.61 2.76 -16.01
C GLU A 372 -14.28 4.15 -15.44
N ARG A 373 -13.02 4.37 -15.08
CA ARG A 373 -12.55 5.63 -14.51
C ARG A 373 -11.18 5.98 -15.08
N CYS A 374 -11.01 7.20 -15.54
CA CYS A 374 -9.75 7.73 -16.05
C CYS A 374 -9.25 8.90 -15.20
N VAL A 375 -7.95 8.90 -14.88
CA VAL A 375 -7.27 9.93 -14.10
C VAL A 375 -6.16 10.53 -14.94
N LYS A 376 -6.06 11.85 -15.00
CA LYS A 376 -5.00 12.55 -15.73
C LYS A 376 -3.64 12.31 -15.07
N MET A 377 -2.62 12.01 -15.87
CA MET A 377 -1.23 11.99 -15.41
C MET A 377 -0.71 13.42 -15.41
N GLU A 378 -0.33 13.91 -14.24
CA GLU A 378 0.29 15.24 -14.04
C GLU A 378 1.77 15.21 -14.40
#